data_AF-A0AAE3VVN9-F1
#
_entry.id   AF-A0AAE3VVN9-F1
#
_cell.length_a   1.000
_cell.length_b   1.000
_cell.length_c   1.000
_cell.angle_alpha   90.00
_cell.angle_beta   90.00
_cell.angle_gamma   90.00
#
_symmetry.space_group_name_H-M   'P 1'
#
loop_
_entity.id
_entity.type
_entity.pdbx_description
1 polymer ?
#
loop_
_entity_poly.entity_id
_entity_poly.type
_entity_poly.pdbx_seq_one_letter_code
_entity_poly.pdbx_strand_id
1 'polypeptide(L)'
;MIARADLAHRRDPWSPAAVRVARDAVEAARGLVAADVPGARLRLADALAQLAASGSADAVSTQEMVLRCWTVCRSLLDDPDPSLDRDAVVARLAYLLGSVFPMLSMTERQQEAAEMMHRVSAAARDAAGPHGAHAAARVGMHSFAAAAHHLSADPRTDLGITLHQLLANAARTLSVLESHSRDGVHEAGEYAQALEVVSRLLTLNGNRDLAAEALDTAIAVASSIADQGPVFRRMADQLRAQRAGLPEA
;
A
#
# COMPACT_ATOMS: atom_id res chain seq x y z
N MET A 1 -16.93 9.42 -10.89
CA MET A 1 -15.81 10.39 -10.85
C MET A 1 -14.52 9.77 -10.32
N ILE A 2 -14.56 9.01 -9.22
CA ILE A 2 -13.37 8.31 -8.67
C ILE A 2 -12.69 7.40 -9.70
N ALA A 3 -13.42 6.54 -10.41
CA ALA A 3 -12.84 5.70 -11.48
C ALA A 3 -12.15 6.49 -12.62
N ARG A 4 -12.60 7.73 -12.89
CA ARG A 4 -11.97 8.63 -13.87
C ARG A 4 -10.69 9.24 -13.32
N ALA A 5 -10.66 9.55 -12.03
CA ALA A 5 -9.45 9.98 -11.33
C ALA A 5 -8.42 8.84 -11.30
N ASP A 6 -8.84 7.60 -11.01
CA ASP A 6 -7.96 6.41 -11.03
C ASP A 6 -7.35 6.15 -12.40
N LEU A 7 -8.13 6.30 -13.46
CA LEU A 7 -7.62 6.16 -14.82
C LEU A 7 -6.63 7.28 -15.18
N ALA A 8 -6.93 8.53 -14.82
CA ALA A 8 -6.04 9.66 -15.07
C ALA A 8 -4.72 9.51 -14.30
N HIS A 9 -4.80 9.13 -13.02
CA HIS A 9 -3.64 8.89 -12.17
C HIS A 9 -2.77 7.77 -12.71
N ARG A 10 -3.37 6.66 -13.18
CA ARG A 10 -2.59 5.56 -13.77
C ARG A 10 -1.84 5.96 -15.03
N ARG A 11 -2.44 6.78 -15.90
CA ARG A 11 -1.85 7.16 -17.19
C ARG A 11 -0.74 8.21 -17.05
N ASP A 12 -0.99 9.26 -16.28
CA ASP A 12 -0.03 10.33 -16.05
C ASP A 12 -0.29 10.99 -14.69
N PRO A 13 0.23 10.40 -13.59
CA PRO A 13 -0.15 10.73 -12.22
C PRO A 13 0.13 12.18 -11.83
N TRP A 14 1.14 12.79 -12.46
CA TRP A 14 1.60 14.13 -12.15
C TRP A 14 1.14 15.18 -13.16
N SER A 15 0.35 14.79 -14.15
CA SER A 15 -0.19 15.74 -15.11
C SER A 15 -1.10 16.76 -14.42
N PRO A 16 -1.13 18.02 -14.89
CA PRO A 16 -2.14 18.98 -14.45
C PRO A 16 -3.57 18.46 -14.63
N ALA A 17 -3.80 17.56 -15.59
CA ALA A 17 -5.09 16.91 -15.79
C ALA A 17 -5.44 15.92 -14.66
N ALA A 18 -4.52 15.05 -14.25
CA ALA A 18 -4.72 14.13 -13.14
C ALA A 18 -4.97 14.87 -11.82
N VAL A 19 -4.18 15.92 -11.55
CA VAL A 19 -4.38 16.76 -10.35
C VAL A 19 -5.75 17.43 -10.34
N ARG A 20 -6.21 17.98 -11.49
CA ARG A 20 -7.56 18.56 -11.59
C ARG A 20 -8.65 17.52 -11.32
N VAL A 21 -8.58 16.36 -11.98
CA VAL A 21 -9.60 15.32 -11.80
C VAL A 21 -9.62 14.80 -10.35
N ALA A 22 -8.47 14.69 -9.70
CA ALA A 22 -8.40 14.33 -8.28
C ALA A 22 -9.01 15.40 -7.36
N ARG A 23 -8.81 16.70 -7.66
CA ARG A 23 -9.49 17.80 -6.94
C ARG A 23 -11.00 17.75 -7.11
N ASP A 24 -11.49 17.57 -8.33
CA ASP A 24 -12.92 17.44 -8.62
C ASP A 24 -13.53 16.25 -7.85
N ALA A 25 -12.79 15.15 -7.75
CA ALA A 25 -13.21 13.98 -6.98
C ALA A 25 -13.31 14.26 -5.47
N VAL A 26 -12.37 15.02 -4.90
CA VAL A 26 -12.43 15.46 -3.50
C VAL A 26 -13.62 16.38 -3.26
N GLU A 27 -13.87 17.36 -4.12
CA GLU A 27 -15.01 18.28 -4.00
C GLU A 27 -16.34 17.52 -4.07
N ALA A 28 -16.46 16.60 -5.03
CA ALA A 28 -17.64 15.76 -5.16
C ALA A 28 -17.86 14.88 -3.93
N ALA A 29 -16.80 14.23 -3.43
CA ALA A 29 -16.90 13.38 -2.23
C ALA A 29 -17.26 14.18 -0.98
N ARG A 30 -16.78 15.41 -0.84
CA ARG A 30 -17.21 16.33 0.22
C ARG A 30 -18.69 16.67 0.13
N GLY A 31 -19.20 16.92 -1.08
CA GLY A 31 -20.62 17.14 -1.31
C GLY A 31 -21.47 15.94 -0.87
N LEU A 32 -20.99 14.72 -1.13
CA LEU A 32 -21.65 13.49 -0.66
C LEU A 32 -21.63 13.35 0.87
N VAL A 33 -20.53 13.71 1.53
CA VAL A 33 -20.44 13.71 3.00
C VAL A 33 -21.40 14.73 3.60
N ALA A 34 -21.47 15.94 3.04
CA ALA A 34 -22.39 16.99 3.50
C ALA A 34 -23.88 16.64 3.30
N ALA A 35 -24.17 15.72 2.38
CA ALA A 35 -25.51 15.18 2.14
C ALA A 35 -25.78 13.86 2.89
N ASP A 36 -24.89 13.47 3.82
CA ASP A 36 -24.98 12.23 4.61
C ASP A 36 -25.18 10.97 3.75
N VAL A 37 -24.54 10.93 2.58
CA VAL A 37 -24.67 9.78 1.67
C VAL A 37 -23.88 8.59 2.24
N PRO A 38 -24.48 7.38 2.31
CA PRO A 38 -23.81 6.16 2.71
C PRO A 38 -22.49 5.92 1.95
N GLY A 39 -21.42 5.63 2.69
CA GLY A 39 -20.08 5.40 2.17
C GLY A 39 -19.33 6.63 1.68
N ALA A 40 -19.88 7.84 1.84
CA ALA A 40 -19.24 9.07 1.36
C ALA A 40 -17.89 9.36 2.04
N ARG A 41 -17.75 9.04 3.33
CA ARG A 41 -16.49 9.20 4.07
C ARG A 41 -15.37 8.33 3.48
N LEU A 42 -15.65 7.07 3.15
CA LEU A 42 -14.66 6.19 2.52
C LEU A 42 -14.23 6.72 1.15
N ARG A 43 -15.21 7.15 0.34
CA ARG A 43 -14.94 7.80 -0.96
C ARG A 43 -14.10 9.07 -0.83
N LEU A 44 -14.31 9.84 0.23
CA LEU A 44 -13.53 11.04 0.50
C LEU A 44 -12.08 10.69 0.90
N ALA A 45 -11.88 9.66 1.73
CA ALA A 45 -10.54 9.18 2.07
C ALA A 45 -9.78 8.74 0.81
N ASP A 46 -10.42 7.97 -0.07
CA ASP A 46 -9.85 7.54 -1.35
C ASP A 46 -9.45 8.73 -2.23
N ALA A 47 -10.36 9.69 -2.41
CA ALA A 47 -10.09 10.87 -3.23
C ALA A 47 -8.95 11.73 -2.67
N LEU A 48 -8.86 11.88 -1.34
CA LEU A 48 -7.78 12.61 -0.68
C LEU A 48 -6.42 11.90 -0.82
N ALA A 49 -6.39 10.57 -0.64
CA ALA A 49 -5.17 9.78 -0.85
C ALA A 49 -4.68 9.87 -2.29
N GLN A 50 -5.59 9.80 -3.26
CA GLN A 50 -5.26 9.95 -4.67
C GLN A 50 -4.76 11.36 -5.02
N LEU A 51 -5.38 12.40 -4.46
CA LEU A 51 -4.90 13.77 -4.65
C LEU A 51 -3.50 13.97 -4.07
N ALA A 52 -3.23 13.40 -2.89
CA ALA A 52 -1.89 13.39 -2.29
C ALA A 52 -0.88 12.64 -3.18
N ALA A 53 -1.24 11.46 -3.70
CA ALA A 53 -0.39 10.64 -4.56
C ALA A 53 -0.11 11.29 -5.93
N SER A 54 -1.04 12.12 -6.42
CA SER A 54 -0.88 12.83 -7.69
C SER A 54 0.10 14.01 -7.59
N GLY A 55 0.58 14.32 -6.38
CA GLY A 55 1.60 15.33 -6.10
C GLY A 55 1.13 16.74 -6.43
N SER A 56 0.76 17.54 -5.43
CA SER A 56 0.80 18.99 -5.63
C SER A 56 2.27 19.40 -5.81
N ALA A 57 2.54 20.36 -6.69
CA ALA A 57 3.89 20.91 -6.88
C ALA A 57 4.52 21.50 -5.59
N ASP A 58 3.71 21.62 -4.53
CA ASP A 58 4.09 22.10 -3.21
C ASP A 58 3.94 20.99 -2.15
N ALA A 59 4.99 20.81 -1.34
CA ALA A 59 5.06 19.80 -0.27
C ALA A 59 4.07 20.11 0.87
N VAL A 60 3.82 21.39 1.16
CA VAL A 60 2.89 21.82 2.22
C VAL A 60 1.46 21.39 1.88
N SER A 61 1.04 21.62 0.64
CA SER A 61 -0.27 21.18 0.17
C SER A 61 -0.42 19.65 0.18
N THR A 62 0.63 18.89 -0.12
CA THR A 62 0.60 17.42 -0.05
C THR A 62 0.43 16.94 1.39
N GLN A 63 1.21 17.49 2.32
CA GLN A 63 1.09 17.18 3.75
C GLN A 63 -0.32 17.46 4.29
N GLU A 64 -0.91 18.60 3.91
CA GLU A 64 -2.27 18.94 4.33
C GLU A 64 -3.29 17.91 3.81
N MET A 65 -3.17 17.46 2.56
CA MET A 65 -4.08 16.45 2.01
C MET A 65 -3.93 15.10 2.71
N VAL A 66 -2.71 14.69 3.04
CA VAL A 66 -2.41 13.46 3.77
C VAL A 66 -3.01 13.51 5.18
N LEU A 67 -2.87 14.62 5.89
CA LEU A 67 -3.47 14.81 7.22
C LEU A 67 -5.00 14.81 7.17
N ARG A 68 -5.60 15.42 6.14
CA ARG A 68 -7.04 15.38 5.91
C ARG A 68 -7.50 13.95 5.61
N CYS A 69 -6.76 13.20 4.78
CA CYS A 69 -7.04 11.79 4.50
C CYS A 69 -7.04 10.98 5.80
N TRP A 70 -5.96 11.09 6.59
CA TRP A 70 -5.85 10.40 7.87
C TRP A 70 -7.00 10.76 8.82
N THR A 71 -7.38 12.03 8.89
CA THR A 71 -8.51 12.48 9.73
C THR A 71 -9.82 11.79 9.35
N VAL A 72 -10.08 11.60 8.05
CA VAL A 72 -11.26 10.88 7.55
C VAL A 72 -11.15 9.37 7.84
N CYS A 73 -9.98 8.78 7.62
CA CYS A 73 -9.73 7.37 7.98
C CYS A 73 -9.95 7.11 9.47
N ARG A 74 -9.48 8.01 10.33
CA ARG A 74 -9.68 7.92 11.78
C ARG A 74 -11.16 8.00 12.14
N SER A 75 -11.92 8.92 11.53
CA SER A 75 -13.36 9.01 11.80
C SER A 75 -14.14 7.78 11.36
N LEU A 76 -13.72 7.10 10.28
CA LEU A 76 -14.30 5.81 9.86
C LEU A 76 -14.03 4.66 10.85
N LEU A 77 -12.91 4.73 11.58
CA LEU A 77 -12.60 3.76 12.63
C LEU A 77 -13.35 4.05 13.93
N ASP A 78 -13.44 5.34 14.31
CA ASP A 78 -14.09 5.78 15.54
C ASP A 78 -15.63 5.70 15.45
N ASP A 79 -16.19 5.99 14.28
CA ASP A 79 -17.62 5.94 13.99
C ASP A 79 -17.85 5.24 12.64
N PRO A 80 -17.94 3.90 12.62
CA PRO A 80 -18.14 3.14 11.39
C PRO A 80 -19.49 3.45 10.74
N ASP A 81 -19.49 3.59 9.42
CA ASP A 81 -20.73 3.69 8.65
C ASP A 81 -21.46 2.33 8.66
N PRO A 82 -22.67 2.24 9.25
CA PRO A 82 -23.38 0.97 9.40
C PRO A 82 -23.86 0.38 8.06
N SER A 83 -23.83 1.17 6.99
CA SER A 83 -24.18 0.71 5.64
C SER A 83 -23.05 -0.04 4.93
N LEU A 84 -21.83 0.02 5.47
CA LEU A 84 -20.65 -0.60 4.90
C LEU A 84 -20.30 -1.89 5.64
N ASP A 85 -19.73 -2.85 4.91
CA ASP A 85 -19.02 -3.96 5.53
C ASP A 85 -17.78 -3.42 6.25
N ARG A 86 -17.75 -3.56 7.57
CA ARG A 86 -16.66 -3.09 8.43
C ARG A 86 -15.31 -3.70 8.02
N ASP A 87 -15.28 -4.99 7.70
CA ASP A 87 -14.02 -5.67 7.40
C ASP A 87 -13.48 -5.20 6.03
N ALA A 88 -14.37 -4.94 5.07
CA ALA A 88 -14.00 -4.33 3.79
C ALA A 88 -13.47 -2.89 3.96
N VAL A 89 -14.08 -2.09 4.85
CA VAL A 89 -13.57 -0.75 5.20
C VAL A 89 -12.17 -0.86 5.78
N VAL A 90 -11.94 -1.76 6.75
CA VAL A 90 -10.63 -1.97 7.36
C VAL A 90 -9.60 -2.42 6.33
N ALA A 91 -9.95 -3.33 5.42
CA ALA A 91 -9.09 -3.74 4.31
C ALA A 91 -8.72 -2.56 3.40
N ARG A 92 -9.65 -1.63 3.18
CA ARG A 92 -9.38 -0.42 2.40
C ARG A 92 -8.53 0.59 3.16
N LEU A 93 -8.71 0.74 4.46
CA LEU A 93 -7.84 1.59 5.29
C LEU A 93 -6.41 1.04 5.37
N ALA A 94 -6.26 -0.29 5.44
CA ALA A 94 -4.97 -0.96 5.35
C ALA A 94 -4.30 -0.76 3.98
N TYR A 95 -5.06 -0.68 2.89
CA TYR A 95 -4.53 -0.27 1.59
C TYR A 95 -4.03 1.18 1.60
N LEU A 96 -4.83 2.10 2.16
CA LEU A 96 -4.47 3.52 2.25
C LEU A 96 -3.24 3.77 3.15
N LEU A 97 -2.99 2.89 4.12
CA LEU A 97 -1.75 2.91 4.91
C LEU A 97 -0.51 2.88 4.00
N GLY A 98 -0.54 2.10 2.92
CA GLY A 98 0.53 2.01 1.91
C GLY A 98 0.96 3.35 1.31
N SER A 99 0.04 4.30 1.16
CA SER A 99 0.30 5.60 0.54
C SER A 99 0.39 6.75 1.55
N VAL A 100 -0.41 6.72 2.60
CA VAL A 100 -0.49 7.80 3.60
C VAL A 100 0.66 7.72 4.60
N PHE A 101 1.02 6.51 5.07
CA PHE A 101 2.07 6.33 6.09
C PHE A 101 3.44 6.86 5.63
N PRO A 102 3.98 6.50 4.44
CA PRO A 102 5.27 7.01 4.01
C PRO A 102 5.29 8.54 3.90
N MET A 103 4.18 9.15 3.47
CA MET A 103 4.07 10.59 3.34
C MET A 103 4.05 11.31 4.70
N LEU A 104 3.37 10.75 5.70
CA LEU A 104 3.45 11.24 7.08
C LEU A 104 4.87 11.13 7.62
N SER A 105 5.55 10.00 7.38
CA SER A 105 6.94 9.80 7.82
C SER A 105 7.91 10.78 7.14
N MET A 106 7.76 11.02 5.82
CA MET A 106 8.62 11.95 5.06
C MET A 106 8.40 13.42 5.43
N THR A 107 7.20 13.77 5.93
CA THR A 107 6.84 15.14 6.33
C THR A 107 7.02 15.38 7.84
N GLU A 108 7.85 14.56 8.49
CA GLU A 108 8.18 14.65 9.92
C GLU A 108 6.97 14.52 10.87
N ARG A 109 5.88 13.90 10.42
CA ARG A 109 4.66 13.62 11.19
C ARG A 109 4.69 12.22 11.81
N GLN A 110 5.75 11.95 12.58
CA GLN A 110 5.99 10.61 13.14
C GLN A 110 4.92 10.18 14.15
N GLN A 111 4.33 11.12 14.89
CA GLN A 111 3.26 10.82 15.84
C GLN A 111 1.99 10.35 15.12
N GLU A 112 1.58 11.05 14.07
CA GLU A 112 0.43 10.69 13.24
C GLU A 112 0.68 9.38 12.48
N ALA A 113 1.89 9.17 11.95
CA ALA A 113 2.27 7.92 11.31
C ALA A 113 2.18 6.72 12.27
N ALA A 114 2.69 6.87 13.50
CA ALA A 114 2.63 5.84 14.53
C ALA A 114 1.19 5.57 14.98
N GLU A 115 0.38 6.62 15.17
CA GLU A 115 -1.04 6.48 15.51
C GLU A 115 -1.79 5.72 14.40
N MET A 116 -1.56 6.09 13.14
CA MET A 116 -2.18 5.43 11.99
C MET A 116 -1.82 3.94 11.94
N MET A 117 -0.53 3.61 12.03
CA MET A 117 -0.07 2.23 12.06
C MET A 117 -0.72 1.45 13.21
N HIS A 118 -0.74 2.02 14.42
CA HIS A 118 -1.31 1.37 15.59
C HIS A 118 -2.82 1.07 15.43
N ARG A 119 -3.61 2.08 15.04
CA ARG A 119 -5.07 1.96 14.91
C ARG A 119 -5.47 1.01 13.78
N VAL A 120 -4.85 1.14 12.61
CA VAL A 120 -5.15 0.27 11.47
C VAL A 120 -4.71 -1.16 11.77
N SER A 121 -3.58 -1.37 12.45
CA SER A 121 -3.15 -2.71 12.88
C SER A 121 -4.11 -3.35 13.88
N ALA A 122 -4.62 -2.57 14.84
CA ALA A 122 -5.61 -3.06 15.79
C ALA A 122 -6.91 -3.46 15.07
N ALA A 123 -7.42 -2.58 14.20
CA ALA A 123 -8.63 -2.87 13.43
C ALA A 123 -8.47 -4.09 12.51
N ALA A 124 -7.33 -4.23 11.83
CA ALA A 124 -7.06 -5.38 10.97
C ALA A 124 -6.93 -6.70 11.74
N ARG A 125 -6.47 -6.66 12.98
CA ARG A 125 -6.40 -7.85 13.85
C ARG A 125 -7.80 -8.32 14.29
N ASP A 126 -8.69 -7.35 14.54
CA ASP A 126 -10.04 -7.62 15.01
C ASP A 126 -11.03 -7.93 13.86
N ALA A 127 -10.66 -7.60 12.62
CA ALA A 127 -11.45 -7.88 11.42
C ALA A 127 -11.46 -9.38 11.10
N ALA A 128 -12.60 -9.89 10.65
CA ALA A 128 -12.80 -11.29 10.36
C ALA A 128 -12.88 -11.58 8.86
N GLY A 129 -12.93 -12.87 8.53
CA GLY A 129 -13.15 -13.34 7.15
C GLY A 129 -12.06 -12.93 6.15
N PRO A 130 -12.37 -12.99 4.84
CA PRO A 130 -11.40 -12.70 3.78
C PRO A 130 -10.87 -11.27 3.81
N HIS A 131 -11.74 -10.28 4.07
CA HIS A 131 -11.32 -8.88 4.14
C HIS A 131 -10.42 -8.59 5.34
N GLY A 132 -10.69 -9.18 6.51
CA GLY A 132 -9.79 -9.09 7.67
C GLY A 132 -8.44 -9.73 7.40
N ALA A 133 -8.40 -10.92 6.78
CA ALA A 133 -7.15 -11.56 6.38
C ALA A 133 -6.33 -10.69 5.41
N HIS A 134 -6.98 -10.09 4.42
CA HIS A 134 -6.34 -9.18 3.47
C HIS A 134 -5.84 -7.90 4.16
N ALA A 135 -6.61 -7.32 5.08
CA ALA A 135 -6.18 -6.17 5.87
C ALA A 135 -4.92 -6.48 6.70
N ALA A 136 -4.92 -7.63 7.40
CA ALA A 136 -3.79 -8.08 8.20
C ALA A 136 -2.55 -8.33 7.34
N ALA A 137 -2.72 -8.89 6.14
CA ALA A 137 -1.65 -9.08 5.17
C ALA A 137 -1.02 -7.75 4.74
N ARG A 138 -1.84 -6.75 4.36
CA ARG A 138 -1.37 -5.39 4.00
C ARG A 138 -0.60 -4.72 5.13
N VAL A 139 -1.11 -4.80 6.36
CA VAL A 139 -0.41 -4.27 7.55
C VAL A 139 0.92 -5.00 7.78
N GLY A 140 0.92 -6.34 7.68
CA GLY A 140 2.11 -7.17 7.85
C GLY A 140 3.24 -6.78 6.89
N MET A 141 2.89 -6.44 5.64
CA MET A 141 3.88 -6.01 4.64
C MET A 141 4.70 -4.80 5.07
N HIS A 142 4.13 -3.85 5.82
CA HIS A 142 4.89 -2.72 6.34
C HIS A 142 5.98 -3.15 7.32
N SER A 143 5.70 -4.16 8.16
CA SER A 143 6.67 -4.71 9.10
C SER A 143 7.80 -5.44 8.37
N PHE A 144 7.49 -6.20 7.32
CA PHE A 144 8.51 -6.89 6.52
C PHE A 144 9.38 -5.92 5.73
N ALA A 145 8.79 -4.88 5.13
CA ALA A 145 9.53 -3.85 4.41
C ALA A 145 10.50 -3.09 5.32
N ALA A 146 10.05 -2.73 6.53
CA ALA A 146 10.88 -2.11 7.55
C ALA A 146 12.04 -3.04 7.97
N ALA A 147 11.74 -4.31 8.25
CA ALA A 147 12.76 -5.30 8.62
C ALA A 147 13.80 -5.50 7.51
N ALA A 148 13.36 -5.65 6.26
CA ALA A 148 14.25 -5.78 5.10
C ALA A 148 15.16 -4.55 4.94
N HIS A 149 14.63 -3.35 5.14
CA HIS A 149 15.42 -2.12 5.10
C HIS A 149 16.46 -2.06 6.23
N HIS A 150 16.04 -2.27 7.48
CA HIS A 150 16.96 -2.24 8.63
C HIS A 150 18.07 -3.28 8.52
N LEU A 151 17.75 -4.50 8.11
CA LEU A 151 18.74 -5.56 7.92
C LEU A 151 19.74 -5.31 6.81
N SER A 152 19.28 -4.66 5.73
CA SER A 152 20.16 -4.26 4.64
C SER A 152 21.16 -3.19 5.10
N ALA A 153 20.77 -2.34 6.06
CA ALA A 153 21.59 -1.25 6.58
C ALA A 153 22.59 -1.73 7.66
N ASP A 154 22.22 -2.70 8.50
CA ASP A 154 23.10 -3.30 9.50
C ASP A 154 23.04 -4.84 9.51
N PRO A 155 23.92 -5.49 8.72
CA PRO A 155 23.99 -6.95 8.62
C PRO A 155 24.44 -7.66 9.91
N ARG A 156 24.92 -6.93 10.93
CA ARG A 156 25.39 -7.52 12.20
C ARG A 156 24.26 -7.70 13.22
N THR A 157 23.05 -7.23 12.89
CA THR A 157 21.86 -7.44 13.71
C THR A 157 21.57 -8.95 13.79
N ASP A 158 21.81 -9.55 14.96
CA ASP A 158 21.52 -10.98 15.17
C ASP A 158 20.02 -11.22 15.17
N LEU A 159 19.54 -11.80 14.08
CA LEU A 159 18.13 -12.09 13.85
C LEU A 159 17.86 -13.58 13.64
N GLY A 160 18.76 -14.52 13.97
CA GLY A 160 18.58 -15.93 13.59
C GLY A 160 17.19 -16.51 13.91
N ILE A 161 16.64 -16.15 15.08
CA ILE A 161 15.28 -16.51 15.51
C ILE A 161 14.20 -15.59 14.89
N THR A 162 14.49 -14.29 14.74
CA THR A 162 13.58 -13.27 14.22
C THR A 162 13.35 -13.38 12.70
N LEU A 163 14.38 -13.71 11.90
CA LEU A 163 14.31 -13.78 10.43
C LEU A 163 13.52 -14.99 9.95
N HIS A 164 13.68 -16.15 10.58
CA HIS A 164 12.86 -17.33 10.28
C HIS A 164 11.37 -17.09 10.58
N GLN A 165 11.07 -16.43 11.71
CA GLN A 165 9.69 -16.04 12.04
C GLN A 165 9.15 -15.01 11.05
N LEU A 166 9.96 -14.03 10.65
CA LEU A 166 9.58 -13.05 9.63
C LEU A 166 9.28 -13.73 8.29
N LEU A 167 10.12 -14.66 7.83
CA LEU A 167 9.90 -15.41 6.59
C LEU A 167 8.65 -16.30 6.67
N ALA A 168 8.40 -16.97 7.79
CA ALA A 168 7.19 -17.76 7.98
C ALA A 168 5.92 -16.89 7.97
N ASN A 169 5.97 -15.70 8.58
CA ASN A 169 4.87 -14.73 8.56
C ASN A 169 4.68 -14.13 7.16
N ALA A 170 5.77 -13.86 6.45
CA ALA A 170 5.75 -13.33 5.10
C ALA A 170 5.18 -14.35 4.10
N ALA A 171 5.50 -15.64 4.22
CA ALA A 171 4.91 -16.69 3.41
C ALA A 171 3.38 -16.77 3.55
N ARG A 172 2.86 -16.68 4.78
CA ARG A 172 1.41 -16.62 5.02
C ARG A 172 0.78 -15.36 4.43
N THR A 173 1.47 -14.23 4.56
CA THR A 173 1.03 -12.95 3.99
C THR A 173 0.97 -13.00 2.46
N LEU A 174 2.00 -13.58 1.82
CA LEU A 174 2.05 -13.78 0.37
C LEU A 174 0.91 -14.66 -0.12
N SER A 175 0.57 -15.74 0.58
CA SER A 175 -0.54 -16.61 0.19
C SER A 175 -1.89 -15.86 0.17
N VAL A 176 -2.11 -14.96 1.15
CA VAL A 176 -3.31 -14.11 1.16
C VAL A 176 -3.29 -13.12 0.00
N LEU A 177 -2.18 -12.40 -0.20
CA LEU A 177 -2.06 -11.41 -1.29
C LEU A 177 -2.15 -12.05 -2.68
N GLU A 178 -1.60 -13.25 -2.85
CA GLU A 178 -1.71 -14.04 -4.09
C GLU A 178 -3.17 -14.32 -4.44
N SER A 179 -3.98 -14.73 -3.45
CA SER A 179 -5.41 -15.03 -3.65
C SER A 179 -6.22 -13.82 -4.13
N HIS A 180 -5.76 -12.61 -3.81
CA HIS A 180 -6.37 -11.34 -4.21
C HIS A 180 -5.70 -10.68 -5.43
N SER A 181 -4.56 -11.20 -5.89
CA SER A 181 -3.77 -10.59 -6.97
C SER A 181 -4.53 -10.42 -8.30
N ARG A 182 -5.63 -11.17 -8.49
CA ARG A 182 -6.48 -11.10 -9.68
C ARG A 182 -7.68 -10.15 -9.54
N ASP A 183 -7.90 -9.57 -8.37
CA ASP A 183 -9.04 -8.69 -8.11
C ASP A 183 -8.89 -7.33 -8.80
N GLY A 184 -7.64 -6.90 -9.05
CA GLY A 184 -7.35 -5.63 -9.68
C GLY A 184 -5.87 -5.38 -9.91
N VAL A 185 -5.59 -4.31 -10.67
CA VAL A 185 -4.21 -3.90 -10.99
C VAL A 185 -3.43 -3.45 -9.75
N HIS A 186 -4.13 -2.95 -8.74
CA HIS A 186 -3.51 -2.51 -7.49
C HIS A 186 -3.13 -3.71 -6.63
N GLU A 187 -4.03 -4.67 -6.47
CA GLU A 187 -3.79 -5.91 -5.75
C GLU A 187 -2.66 -6.73 -6.38
N ALA A 188 -2.60 -6.81 -7.71
CA ALA A 188 -1.46 -7.39 -8.43
C ALA A 188 -0.14 -6.66 -8.11
N GLY A 189 -0.17 -5.32 -8.09
CA GLY A 189 1.00 -4.50 -7.75
C GLY A 189 1.45 -4.68 -6.28
N GLU A 190 0.52 -4.78 -5.34
CA GLU A 190 0.81 -5.06 -3.92
C GLU A 190 1.46 -6.43 -3.75
N TYR A 191 0.96 -7.45 -4.45
CA TYR A 191 1.55 -8.78 -4.43
C TYR A 191 2.96 -8.79 -5.01
N ALA A 192 3.19 -8.11 -6.14
CA ALA A 192 4.53 -7.98 -6.73
C ALA A 192 5.52 -7.26 -5.79
N GLN A 193 5.09 -6.18 -5.12
CA GLN A 193 5.91 -5.50 -4.11
C GLN A 193 6.18 -6.38 -2.90
N ALA A 194 5.21 -7.19 -2.49
CA ALA A 194 5.41 -8.12 -1.39
C ALA A 194 6.46 -9.18 -1.70
N LEU A 195 6.44 -9.73 -2.91
CA LEU A 195 7.45 -10.67 -3.40
C LEU A 195 8.85 -10.04 -3.46
N GLU A 196 8.97 -8.76 -3.84
CA GLU A 196 10.24 -8.02 -3.79
C GLU A 196 10.81 -7.93 -2.38
N VAL A 197 9.99 -7.54 -1.41
CA VAL A 197 10.39 -7.44 -0.01
C VAL A 197 10.82 -8.81 0.52
N VAL A 198 10.09 -9.88 0.18
CA VAL A 198 10.42 -11.24 0.59
C VAL A 198 11.71 -11.74 -0.07
N SER A 199 11.94 -11.42 -1.34
CA SER A 199 13.21 -11.73 -2.01
C SER A 199 14.41 -11.13 -1.27
N ARG A 200 14.27 -9.88 -0.80
CA ARG A 200 15.32 -9.23 0.00
C ARG A 200 15.55 -9.95 1.33
N LEU A 201 14.50 -10.35 2.03
CA LEU A 201 14.61 -11.14 3.26
C LEU A 201 15.26 -12.52 3.02
N LEU A 202 14.92 -13.19 1.92
CA LEU A 202 15.52 -14.46 1.52
C LEU A 202 17.00 -14.33 1.18
N THR A 203 17.37 -13.25 0.49
CA THR A 203 18.77 -12.91 0.19
C THR A 203 19.59 -12.73 1.47
N LEU A 204 19.05 -12.01 2.45
CA LEU A 204 19.65 -11.81 3.77
C LEU A 204 19.78 -13.13 4.54
N ASN A 205 18.84 -14.06 4.35
CA ASN A 205 18.90 -15.41 4.93
C ASN A 205 19.86 -16.37 4.18
N GLY A 206 20.51 -15.91 3.10
CA GLY A 206 21.38 -16.74 2.26
C GLY A 206 20.66 -17.65 1.26
N ASN A 207 19.33 -17.61 1.20
CA ASN A 207 18.51 -18.43 0.29
C ASN A 207 18.36 -17.75 -1.08
N ARG A 208 19.45 -17.68 -1.84
CA ARG A 208 19.49 -16.93 -3.12
C ARG A 208 18.57 -17.51 -4.20
N ASP A 209 18.43 -18.83 -4.28
CA ASP A 209 17.56 -19.46 -5.28
C ASP A 209 16.09 -19.07 -5.06
N LEU A 210 15.61 -19.19 -3.82
CA LEU A 210 14.26 -18.75 -3.46
C LEU A 210 14.06 -17.24 -3.63
N ALA A 211 15.11 -16.44 -3.37
CA ALA A 211 15.06 -15.00 -3.62
C ALA A 211 14.90 -14.68 -5.11
N ALA A 212 15.58 -15.43 -5.99
CA ALA A 212 15.46 -15.31 -7.43
C ALA A 212 14.07 -15.75 -7.91
N GLU A 213 13.54 -16.87 -7.44
CA GLU A 213 12.18 -17.35 -7.76
C GLU A 213 11.10 -16.34 -7.35
N ALA A 214 11.25 -15.72 -6.17
CA ALA A 214 10.33 -14.68 -5.70
C ALA A 214 10.35 -13.46 -6.63
N LEU A 215 11.53 -13.01 -7.09
CA LEU A 215 11.63 -11.92 -8.06
C LEU A 215 11.11 -12.29 -9.44
N ASP A 216 11.36 -13.51 -9.92
CA ASP A 216 10.85 -13.98 -11.21
C ASP A 216 9.31 -13.98 -11.20
N THR A 217 8.70 -14.40 -10.08
CA THR A 217 7.27 -14.31 -9.85
C THR A 217 6.80 -12.85 -9.80
N ALA A 218 7.52 -11.97 -9.07
CA ALA A 218 7.19 -10.55 -8.98
C ALA A 218 7.22 -9.87 -10.37
N ILE A 219 8.23 -10.20 -11.19
CA ILE A 219 8.38 -9.71 -12.56
C ILE A 219 7.22 -10.18 -13.42
N ALA A 220 6.82 -11.45 -13.33
CA ALA A 220 5.69 -11.98 -14.10
C ALA A 220 4.39 -11.23 -13.76
N VAL A 221 4.11 -11.04 -12.47
CA VAL A 221 2.93 -10.30 -12.00
C VAL A 221 2.99 -8.84 -12.45
N ALA A 222 4.10 -8.13 -12.19
CA ALA A 222 4.24 -6.72 -12.57
C ALA A 222 4.19 -6.52 -14.10
N SER A 223 4.74 -7.44 -14.87
CA SER A 223 4.68 -7.40 -16.34
C SER A 223 3.25 -7.54 -16.86
N SER A 224 2.42 -8.36 -16.20
CA SER A 224 1.01 -8.55 -16.60
C SER A 224 0.17 -7.27 -16.49
N ILE A 225 0.58 -6.33 -15.65
CA ILE A 225 -0.09 -5.03 -15.43
C ILE A 225 0.70 -3.83 -15.98
N ALA A 226 1.84 -4.05 -16.63
CA ALA A 226 2.74 -2.98 -17.06
C ALA A 226 2.09 -2.00 -18.06
N ASP A 227 1.16 -2.47 -18.90
CA ASP A 227 0.44 -1.63 -19.87
C ASP A 227 -0.68 -0.79 -19.25
N GLN A 228 -0.95 -0.96 -17.96
CA GLN A 228 -1.95 -0.19 -17.24
C GLN A 228 -1.44 1.21 -16.85
N GLY A 229 -0.14 1.49 -16.99
CA GLY A 229 0.42 2.82 -16.80
C GLY A 229 1.92 2.85 -16.49
N PRO A 230 2.57 4.03 -16.61
CA PRO A 230 4.00 4.22 -16.35
C PRO A 230 4.46 3.80 -14.94
N VAL A 231 3.59 3.86 -13.93
CA VAL A 231 3.93 3.39 -12.57
C VAL A 231 4.20 1.89 -12.56
N PHE A 232 3.31 1.09 -13.15
CA PHE A 232 3.43 -0.37 -13.21
C PHE A 232 4.56 -0.81 -14.14
N ARG A 233 4.76 -0.11 -15.27
CA ARG A 233 5.91 -0.35 -16.13
C ARG A 233 7.24 -0.15 -15.41
N ARG A 234 7.39 0.95 -14.68
CA ARG A 234 8.59 1.22 -13.88
C ARG A 234 8.80 0.17 -12.79
N MET A 235 7.74 -0.29 -12.14
CA MET A 235 7.83 -1.38 -11.18
C MET A 235 8.40 -2.64 -11.84
N ALA A 236 7.88 -3.06 -12.99
CA ALA A 236 8.41 -4.21 -13.73
C ALA A 236 9.89 -4.04 -14.12
N ASP A 237 10.28 -2.84 -14.58
CA ASP A 237 11.66 -2.54 -14.95
C ASP A 237 12.60 -2.56 -13.74
N GLN A 238 12.17 -2.02 -12.60
CA GLN A 238 12.93 -2.05 -11.34
C GLN A 238 13.15 -3.48 -10.85
N LEU A 239 12.13 -4.34 -10.88
CA LEU A 239 12.24 -5.74 -10.48
C LEU A 239 13.21 -6.51 -11.39
N ARG A 240 13.18 -6.26 -12.71
CA ARG A 240 14.15 -6.85 -13.65
C ARG A 240 15.58 -6.40 -13.35
N ALA A 241 15.78 -5.12 -13.07
CA ALA A 241 17.09 -4.60 -12.69
C ALA A 241 17.61 -5.22 -11.39
N GLN A 242 16.74 -5.40 -10.38
CA GLN A 242 17.07 -6.09 -9.14
C GLN A 242 17.44 -7.56 -9.39
N ARG A 243 16.64 -8.28 -10.19
CA ARG A 243 16.90 -9.68 -10.54
C ARG A 243 18.22 -9.88 -11.29
N ALA A 244 18.59 -8.95 -12.16
CA ALA A 244 19.86 -8.95 -12.87
C ALA A 244 21.06 -8.62 -11.97
N GLY A 245 20.83 -7.91 -10.86
CA GLY A 245 21.84 -7.59 -9.85
C GLY A 245 22.07 -8.69 -8.82
N LEU A 246 21.24 -9.74 -8.78
CA LEU A 246 21.47 -10.89 -7.92
C LEU A 246 22.62 -11.75 -8.48
N PRO A 247 23.66 -12.04 -7.68
CA PRO A 247 24.72 -12.96 -8.08
C PRO A 247 24.12 -14.35 -8.36
N GLU A 248 24.62 -15.03 -9.40
CA GLU A 248 24.35 -16.46 -9.57
C GLU A 248 24.87 -17.23 -8.36
N ALA A 249 24.10 -18.23 -7.93
CA ALA A 249 24.37 -19.03 -6.73
C ALA A 249 25.67 -19.84 -6.84
#